data_AF-A0A167BQB4-F1
#
_entry.id   AF-A0A167BQB4-F1
#
_cell.length_a   1.000
_cell.length_b   1.000
_cell.length_c   1.000
_cell.angle_alpha   90.00
_cell.angle_beta   90.00
_cell.angle_gamma   90.00
#
_symmetry.space_group_name_H-M   'P 1'
#
loop_
_entity.id
_entity.type
_entity.pdbx_description
1 polymer ?
#
loop_
_entity_poly.entity_id
_entity_poly.type
_entity_poly.pdbx_seq_one_letter_code
_entity_poly.pdbx_strand_id
1 'polypeptide(L)'
;MKFNVSSPGLESLYCYMLVHVKQDARHASFSNQKCVGSNFTVSWGYAEENDAGIMTILNPEGTRRCWFGWRGVNAREDLEDAGPNNTKETPPM
;
A
#
# COMPACT_ATOMS: atom_id res chain seq x y z
N MET A 1 6.09 -5.42 5.76
CA MET A 1 4.84 -5.53 4.97
C MET A 1 5.21 -5.93 3.54
N LYS A 2 4.46 -6.86 2.92
CA LYS A 2 4.70 -7.35 1.55
C LYS A 2 3.38 -7.33 0.79
N PHE A 3 3.39 -6.84 -0.46
CA PHE A 3 2.23 -6.91 -1.35
C PHE A 3 2.69 -7.02 -2.82
N ASN A 4 1.79 -7.47 -3.68
CA ASN A 4 2.04 -7.61 -5.12
C ASN A 4 1.27 -6.53 -5.88
N VAL A 5 1.93 -5.91 -6.86
CA VAL A 5 1.29 -4.97 -7.78
C VAL A 5 1.19 -5.65 -9.15
N SER A 6 -0.04 -5.90 -9.62
CA SER A 6 -0.30 -6.50 -10.92
C SER A 6 -1.23 -5.62 -11.75
N SER A 7 -1.00 -5.59 -13.05
CA SER A 7 -1.88 -4.96 -14.04
C SER A 7 -1.97 -5.87 -15.26
N PRO A 8 -3.12 -5.97 -15.94
CA PRO A 8 -3.22 -6.70 -17.20
C PRO A 8 -2.17 -6.20 -18.19
N GLY A 9 -1.43 -7.12 -18.81
CA GLY A 9 -0.41 -6.81 -19.82
C GLY A 9 0.93 -6.28 -19.28
N LEU A 10 1.14 -6.23 -17.96
CA LEU A 10 2.41 -5.84 -17.34
C LEU A 10 2.96 -6.98 -16.47
N GLU A 11 4.29 -7.12 -16.45
CA GLU A 11 4.94 -8.01 -15.49
C GLU A 11 4.61 -7.56 -14.06
N SER A 12 4.30 -8.52 -13.20
CA SER A 12 4.01 -8.24 -11.80
C SER A 12 5.25 -7.68 -11.11
N LEU A 13 5.09 -6.53 -10.45
CA LEU A 13 6.16 -5.93 -9.67
C LEU A 13 5.97 -6.29 -8.20
N TYR A 14 7.03 -6.81 -7.60
CA TYR A 14 7.06 -7.04 -6.16
C TYR A 14 7.44 -5.73 -5.44
N CYS A 15 6.64 -5.37 -4.43
CA CYS A 15 7.03 -4.35 -3.46
C CYS A 15 7.05 -4.98 -2.06
N TYR A 16 8.23 -4.98 -1.45
CA TYR A 16 8.38 -5.28 -0.03
C TYR A 16 9.15 -4.17 0.66
N MET A 17 8.86 -3.96 1.94
CA MET A 17 9.52 -2.97 2.76
C MET A 17 9.76 -3.49 4.17
N LEU A 18 10.93 -3.14 4.70
CA LEU A 18 11.29 -3.30 6.10
C LEU A 18 11.36 -1.89 6.69
N VAL A 19 10.40 -1.55 7.54
CA VAL A 19 10.33 -0.23 8.18
C VAL A 19 10.59 -0.40 9.66
N HIS A 20 11.59 0.31 10.17
CA HIS A 20 11.85 0.40 11.60
C HIS A 20 10.97 1.48 12.22
N VAL A 21 10.12 1.10 13.16
CA VAL A 21 9.20 1.99 13.86
C VAL A 21 9.55 2.00 15.35
N LYS A 22 9.40 3.15 16.00
CA LYS A 22 9.73 3.30 17.44
C LYS A 22 8.62 2.78 18.36
N GLN A 23 7.40 2.63 17.84
CA GLN A 23 6.22 2.15 18.55
C GLN A 23 5.87 0.71 18.16
N ASP A 24 4.89 0.10 18.83
CA ASP A 24 4.34 -1.20 18.41
C ASP A 24 3.94 -1.11 16.93
N ALA A 25 4.41 -2.07 16.13
CA ALA A 25 4.17 -2.11 14.69
C ALA A 25 2.68 -2.07 14.34
N ARG A 26 1.82 -2.59 15.22
CA ARG A 26 0.35 -2.58 15.10
C ARG A 26 -0.28 -1.20 15.05
N HIS A 27 0.36 -0.23 15.69
CA HIS A 27 -0.15 1.14 15.78
C HIS A 27 0.75 2.12 15.01
N ALA A 28 1.75 1.61 14.28
CA ALA A 28 2.74 2.44 13.62
C ALA A 28 2.18 3.09 12.35
N SER A 29 2.69 4.29 12.06
CA SER A 29 2.49 4.98 10.79
C SER A 29 3.85 5.37 10.21
N PHE A 30 3.97 5.33 8.89
CA PHE A 30 5.16 5.75 8.17
C PHE A 30 4.79 6.37 6.82
N SER A 31 5.66 7.24 6.31
CA SER A 31 5.43 7.90 5.03
C SER A 31 6.65 7.80 4.12
N ASN A 32 6.35 7.84 2.83
CA ASN A 32 7.33 7.94 1.75
C ASN A 32 8.46 6.91 1.79
N GLN A 33 8.15 5.67 2.16
CA GLN A 33 9.11 4.57 2.17
C GLN A 33 9.24 3.98 0.77
N LYS A 34 10.46 3.83 0.28
CA LYS A 34 10.70 3.22 -1.04
C LYS A 34 10.51 1.71 -0.94
N CYS A 35 9.81 1.16 -1.92
CA CYS A 35 9.74 -0.28 -2.13
C CYS A 35 11.13 -0.84 -2.45
N VAL A 36 11.44 -2.02 -1.94
CA VAL A 36 12.54 -2.82 -2.47
C VAL A 36 12.01 -3.62 -3.67
N GLY A 37 12.78 -3.65 -4.75
CA GLY A 37 12.40 -4.31 -6.01
C GLY A 37 11.58 -3.45 -6.99
N SER A 38 11.24 -2.20 -6.62
CA SER A 38 10.63 -1.24 -7.53
C SER A 38 10.92 0.21 -7.11
N ASN A 39 10.70 1.18 -7.99
CA ASN A 39 10.87 2.61 -7.67
C ASN A 39 9.59 3.24 -7.07
N PHE A 40 8.62 2.43 -6.66
CA PHE A 40 7.41 2.90 -6.02
C PHE A 40 7.68 3.37 -4.59
N THR A 41 6.83 4.27 -4.14
CA THR A 41 6.87 4.82 -2.78
C THR A 41 5.58 4.49 -2.07
N VAL A 42 5.66 4.10 -0.80
CA VAL A 42 4.51 3.67 0.00
C VAL A 42 4.44 4.47 1.29
N SER A 43 3.21 4.81 1.68
CA SER A 43 2.89 5.35 3.00
C SER A 43 1.84 4.47 3.67
N TRP A 44 1.91 4.36 4.99
CA TRP A 44 0.98 3.64 5.83
C TRP A 44 0.55 4.54 6.99
N GLY A 45 -0.77 4.67 7.18
CA GLY A 45 -1.37 5.37 8.30
C GLY A 45 -2.25 4.44 9.11
N TYR A 46 -2.15 4.52 10.42
CA TYR A 46 -3.02 3.84 11.37
C TYR A 46 -3.93 4.84 12.08
N ALA A 47 -5.22 4.50 12.22
CA ALA A 47 -6.21 5.27 12.95
C ALA A 47 -6.79 4.41 14.09
N GLU A 48 -6.44 4.78 15.33
CA GLU A 48 -6.76 4.03 16.55
C GLU A 48 -8.27 3.92 16.82
N GLU A 49 -9.02 5.01 16.61
CA GLU A 49 -10.47 5.09 16.91
C GLU A 49 -11.29 3.97 16.24
N ASN A 50 -10.87 3.51 15.07
CA ASN A 50 -11.60 2.54 14.26
C ASN A 50 -10.80 1.25 13.98
N ASP A 51 -9.63 1.10 14.62
CA ASP A 51 -8.63 0.10 14.27
C ASP A 51 -8.42 -0.02 12.75
N ALA A 52 -8.21 1.14 12.09
CA ALA A 52 -8.21 1.23 10.64
C ALA A 52 -6.82 1.54 10.10
N GLY A 53 -6.49 0.95 8.95
CA GLY A 53 -5.24 1.18 8.24
C GLY A 53 -5.49 1.74 6.85
N ILE A 54 -4.68 2.70 6.44
CA ILE A 54 -4.70 3.27 5.09
C ILE A 54 -3.30 3.16 4.49
N MET A 55 -3.18 2.49 3.35
CA MET A 55 -1.97 2.44 2.56
C MET A 55 -2.11 3.31 1.31
N THR A 56 -1.04 4.02 0.99
CA THR A 56 -0.93 4.80 -0.24
C THR A 56 0.29 4.33 -1.01
N ILE A 57 0.16 4.09 -2.31
CA ILE A 57 1.27 3.78 -3.20
C ILE A 57 1.37 4.88 -4.26
N LEU A 58 2.58 5.41 -4.47
CA LEU A 58 2.92 6.36 -5.53
C LEU A 58 3.87 5.71 -6.52
N ASN A 59 3.65 5.99 -7.81
CA ASN A 59 4.57 5.60 -8.86
C ASN A 59 5.88 6.43 -8.79
N PRO A 60 6.95 6.01 -9.49
CA PRO A 60 8.26 6.66 -9.41
C PRO A 60 8.25 8.15 -9.76
N GLU A 61 7.37 8.55 -10.67
CA GLU A 61 7.20 9.94 -11.13
C GLU A 61 6.33 10.77 -10.19
N GLY A 62 5.66 10.15 -9.20
CA GLY A 62 4.69 10.79 -8.32
C GLY A 62 3.39 11.24 -9.00
N THR A 63 3.18 10.87 -10.26
CA THR A 63 2.05 11.25 -11.11
C THR A 63 0.80 10.40 -10.89
N ARG A 64 0.94 9.21 -10.31
CA ARG A 64 -0.15 8.26 -10.06
C ARG A 64 -0.12 7.79 -8.61
N ARG A 65 -1.32 7.66 -8.01
CA ARG A 65 -1.50 7.26 -6.63
C ARG A 65 -2.65 6.26 -6.49
N CYS A 66 -2.40 5.18 -5.77
CA CYS A 66 -3.42 4.21 -5.36
C CYS A 66 -3.59 4.25 -3.84
N TRP A 67 -4.82 3.98 -3.39
CA TRP A 67 -5.21 3.96 -1.97
C TRP A 67 -5.87 2.64 -1.63
N PHE A 68 -5.56 2.14 -0.45
CA PHE A 68 -6.04 0.87 0.07
C PHE A 68 -6.42 1.09 1.52
N GLY A 69 -7.58 0.58 1.93
CA GLY A 69 -8.12 0.84 3.26
C GLY A 69 -8.64 -0.43 3.91
N TRP A 70 -8.33 -0.60 5.18
CA TRP A 70 -8.75 -1.74 5.99
C TRP A 70 -9.34 -1.28 7.32
N ARG A 71 -10.21 -2.12 7.88
CA ARG A 71 -10.71 -2.03 9.26
C ARG A 71 -10.30 -3.29 10.02
N GLY A 72 -10.13 -3.18 11.34
CA GLY A 72 -9.71 -4.30 12.17
C GLY A 72 -8.30 -4.78 11.86
N VAL A 73 -7.37 -3.87 11.52
CA VAL A 73 -6.03 -4.26 11.05
C VAL A 73 -5.21 -5.00 12.10
N ASN A 74 -5.52 -4.82 13.38
CA ASN A 74 -4.82 -5.51 14.47
C ASN A 74 -5.50 -6.81 14.90
N ALA A 75 -6.67 -7.12 14.34
CA ALA A 75 -7.37 -8.38 14.57
C ALA A 75 -6.93 -9.52 13.61
N ARG A 76 -6.03 -9.22 12.67
CA ARG A 76 -5.61 -10.15 11.60
C ARG A 76 -4.10 -10.16 11.47
N GLU A 77 -3.53 -11.33 11.17
CA GLU A 77 -2.10 -11.46 10.85
C GLU A 77 -1.78 -10.94 9.44
N ASP A 78 -2.72 -11.12 8.51
CA ASP A 78 -2.62 -10.70 7.11
C ASP A 78 -3.75 -9.73 6.73
N LEU A 79 -3.40 -8.74 5.90
CA LEU A 79 -4.36 -7.82 5.30
C LEU A 79 -4.90 -8.43 4.00
N GLU A 80 -6.23 -8.46 3.87
CA GLU A 80 -6.92 -8.89 2.65
C GLU A 80 -6.65 -7.92 1.48
N ASP A 81 -6.94 -8.33 0.26
CA ASP A 81 -6.92 -7.42 -0.88
C ASP A 81 -8.00 -6.34 -0.73
N ALA A 82 -7.59 -5.09 -0.50
CA ALA A 82 -8.47 -3.92 -0.39
C ALA A 82 -8.50 -3.09 -1.69
N GLY A 83 -8.06 -3.67 -2.81
CA GLY A 83 -8.01 -3.05 -4.11
C GLY A 83 -6.58 -2.68 -4.53
N PRO A 84 -6.40 -1.73 -5.47
CA PRO A 84 -7.46 -1.17 -6.30
C PRO A 84 -8.10 -2.30 -7.11
N ASN A 85 -9.43 -2.42 -7.05
CA ASN A 85 -10.15 -3.24 -8.01
C ASN A 85 -9.69 -2.84 -9.43
N ASN A 86 -9.56 -3.81 -10.34
CA ASN A 86 -9.13 -3.57 -11.73
C ASN A 86 -9.73 -2.27 -12.28
N THR A 87 -8.89 -1.25 -12.48
CA THR A 87 -9.32 -0.01 -13.10
C THR A 87 -9.68 -0.34 -14.54
N LYS A 88 -10.93 -0.07 -14.96
CA LYS A 88 -11.29 -0.11 -16.38
C LYS A 88 -10.34 0.84 -17.13
N GLU A 89 -9.88 0.42 -18.30
CA GLU A 89 -9.10 1.30 -19.18
C GLU A 89 -9.88 2.59 -19.42
N THR A 90 -9.30 3.73 -19.04
CA THR A 90 -9.85 5.04 -19.39
C THR A 90 -9.48 5.33 -20.85
N PRO A 91 -10.45 5.62 -21.74
CA PRO A 91 -10.15 6.01 -23.11
C PRO A 91 -9.22 7.24 -23.15
N PRO A 92 -8.33 7.34 -24.14
CA PRO A 92 -7.56 8.58 -24.36
C PRO A 92 -8.53 9.75 -24.59
N MET A 93 -8.22 10.89 -23.97
CA MET A 93 -8.93 12.16 -24.21
C MET A 93 -8.71 12.65 -25.64
#